data_AF-A0A438FUE7-F1
#
_entry.id   AF-A0A438FUE7-F1
#
_cell.length_a   1.000
_cell.length_b   1.000
_cell.length_c   1.000
_cell.angle_alpha   90.00
_cell.angle_beta   90.00
_cell.angle_gamma   90.00
#
_symmetry.space_group_name_H-M   'P 1'
#
loop_
_entity.id
_entity.type
_entity.pdbx_description
1 polymer ?
#
loop_
_entity_poly.entity_id
_entity_poly.type
_entity_poly.pdbx_seq_one_letter_code
_entity_poly.pdbx_strand_id
1 'polypeptide(L)' 'MVESSWIFKFLVGLNVEFDEVQGRIIGQQPLPSLGEVFSEVRHEEIRRNVMLGKKLSGCVENQPY' A
#
# COMPACT_ATOMS: atom_id res chain seq x y z
N MET A 1 20.95 4.17 4.50
CA MET A 1 20.29 3.52 5.66
C MET A 1 19.15 4.36 6.27
N VAL A 2 18.60 5.38 5.59
CA VAL A 2 17.50 6.21 6.14
C VAL A 2 16.11 5.73 5.69
N GLU A 3 16.03 5.19 4.47
CA GLU A 3 14.81 4.68 3.83
C GLU A 3 14.11 3.63 4.69
N SER A 4 14.86 2.63 5.17
CA SER A 4 14.32 1.56 6.02
C SER A 4 13.67 2.08 7.29
N SER A 5 14.28 3.07 7.97
CA SER A 5 13.70 3.65 9.18
C SER A 5 12.39 4.39 8.88
N TRP A 6 12.26 4.99 7.70
CA TRP A 6 11.03 5.68 7.31
C TRP A 6 9.94 4.70 6.90
N ILE A 7 10.31 3.60 6.23
CA ILE A 7 9.43 2.45 5.97
C ILE A 7 8.86 1.92 7.28
N PHE A 8 9.70 1.63 8.29
CA PHE A 8 9.21 1.13 9.57
C PHE A 8 8.31 2.14 10.29
N LYS A 9 8.64 3.44 10.28
CA LYS A 9 7.76 4.48 10.86
C LYS A 9 6.42 4.60 10.14
N PHE A 10 6.41 4.44 8.82
CA PHE A 10 5.20 4.45 8.01
C PHE A 10 4.33 3.23 8.31
N LEU A 11 4.97 2.05 8.33
CA LEU A 11 4.32 0.78 8.65
C LEU A 11 3.67 0.82 10.04
N VAL A 12 4.40 1.24 11.07
CA VAL A 12 3.87 1.37 12.45
C VAL A 12 2.65 2.30 12.55
N GLY A 13 2.48 3.25 11.62
CA GLY A 13 1.33 4.14 11.57
C GLY A 13 0.14 3.62 10.75
N LEU A 14 0.27 2.45 10.10
CA LEU A 14 -0.81 1.86 9.31
C LEU A 14 -1.91 1.28 10.22
N ASN A 15 -3.14 1.35 9.73
CA ASN A 15 -4.29 0.79 10.44
C ASN A 15 -4.17 -0.74 10.55
N VAL A 16 -4.77 -1.36 11.58
CA VAL A 16 -4.75 -2.82 11.80
C VAL A 16 -5.22 -3.62 10.58
N GLU A 17 -6.08 -3.04 9.75
CA GLU A 17 -6.49 -3.65 8.49
C GLU A 17 -5.26 -3.91 7.60
N PHE A 18 -4.30 -2.99 7.51
CA PHE A 18 -3.09 -3.13 6.70
C PHE A 18 -1.97 -3.93 7.39
N ASP A 19 -2.20 -4.48 8.59
CA ASP A 19 -1.20 -5.28 9.29
C ASP A 19 -0.78 -6.53 8.48
N GLU A 20 -1.69 -7.10 7.68
CA GLU A 20 -1.38 -8.20 6.75
C GLU A 20 -0.39 -7.76 5.65
N VAL A 21 -0.56 -6.55 5.11
CA VAL A 21 0.35 -5.96 4.12
C VAL A 21 1.69 -5.64 4.77
N GLN A 22 1.66 -5.07 5.97
CA GLN A 22 2.85 -4.80 6.76
C GLN A 22 3.65 -6.08 7.04
N GLY A 23 2.99 -7.16 7.46
CA GLY A 23 3.61 -8.46 7.69
C GLY A 23 4.24 -9.02 6.42
N ARG A 24 3.60 -8.85 5.26
CA ARG A 24 4.17 -9.20 3.95
C ARG A 24 5.40 -8.38 3.60
N ILE A 25 5.36 -7.07 3.81
CA ILE A 25 6.46 -6.16 3.48
C ILE A 25 7.67 -6.41 4.38
N ILE A 26 7.46 -6.65 5.68
CA ILE A 26 8.52 -6.99 6.64
C ILE A 26 9.06 -8.41 6.38
N GLY A 27 8.20 -9.32 5.93
CA GLY A 27 8.56 -10.69 5.58
C GLY A 27 9.20 -10.86 4.20
N GLN A 28 9.08 -9.88 3.30
CA GLN A 28 9.69 -9.90 1.97
C GLN A 28 11.21 -9.68 2.07
N GLN A 29 11.98 -10.54 1.38
CA GLN A 29 13.41 -10.37 1.19
C GLN A 29 13.78 -10.45 -0.30
N PRO A 30 14.60 -9.49 -0.81
CA PRO A 30 15.12 -8.32 -0.11
C PRO A 30 14.01 -7.32 0.25
N LEU A 31 14.25 -6.50 1.29
CA LEU A 31 13.26 -5.53 1.76
C LEU A 31 12.88 -4.60 0.59
N PRO A 32 11.60 -4.46 0.24
CA PRO A 32 11.18 -3.61 -0.86
C PRO A 32 11.56 -2.15 -0.59
N SER A 33 11.77 -1.38 -1.66
CA SER A 33 12.09 0.03 -1.53
C SER A 33 10.89 0.83 -1.00
N LEU A 34 11.13 2.02 -0.43
CA LEU A 34 10.05 2.87 0.10
C LEU A 34 8.95 3.14 -0.94
N GLY A 35 9.32 3.35 -2.20
CA GLY A 35 8.38 3.53 -3.30
C GLY A 35 7.54 2.28 -3.63
N GLU A 36 8.11 1.08 -3.46
CA GLU A 36 7.37 -0.18 -3.60
C GLU A 36 6.42 -0.39 -2.42
N VAL A 37 6.87 -0.12 -1.19
CA VAL A 37 6.03 -0.14 0.02
C VAL A 37 4.83 0.79 -0.14
N PHE A 38 5.05 2.02 -0.60
CA PHE A 38 3.97 2.97 -0.88
C PHE A 38 3.01 2.47 -1.97
N SER A 39 3.53 1.84 -3.02
CA SER A 39 2.71 1.32 -4.12
C SER A 39 1.88 0.13 -3.69
N GLU A 40 2.43 -0.80 -2.90
CA GLU A 40 1.72 -1.95 -2.33
C GLU A 40 0.60 -1.49 -1.38
N VAL A 41 0.92 -0.58 -0.45
CA VAL A 41 -0.09 -0.06 0.49
C VAL A 41 -1.20 0.70 -0.25
N ARG A 42 -0.85 1.52 -1.25
CA ARG A 42 -1.84 2.22 -2.09
C ARG A 42 -2.67 1.25 -2.92
N HIS A 43 -2.08 0.20 -3.47
CA HIS A 43 -2.84 -0.83 -4.19
C HIS A 43 -3.79 -1.57 -3.26
N GLU A 44 -3.35 -1.96 -2.06
CA GLU A 44 -4.24 -2.66 -1.12
C GLU A 44 -5.35 -1.74 -0.61
N GLU A 45 -5.05 -0.45 -0.40
CA GLU A 45 -6.07 0.54 -0.07
C GLU A 45 -7.14 0.63 -1.16
N ILE A 46 -6.73 0.72 -2.44
CA ILE A 46 -7.65 0.74 -3.58
C ILE A 46 -8.46 -0.55 -3.65
N ARG A 47 -7.82 -1.72 -3.54
CA ARG A 47 -8.50 -3.03 -3.58
C ARG A 47 -9.55 -3.15 -2.48
N ARG A 48 -9.22 -2.73 -1.26
CA ARG A 48 -10.18 -2.73 -0.14
C ARG A 48 -11.27 -1.71 -0.31
N ASN A 49 -10.96 -0.53 -0.84
CA ASN A 49 -11.95 0.49 -1.14
C ASN A 49 -12.98 -0.02 -2.16
N VAL A 50 -12.51 -0.72 -3.21
CA VAL A 50 -13.36 -1.43 -4.18
C VAL A 50 -14.18 -2.53 -3.51
N MET A 51 -13.56 -3.42 -2.73
CA MET A 51 -14.27 -4.53 -2.07
C MET A 51 -15.31 -4.06 -1.04
N LEU A 52 -15.04 -2.96 -0.34
CA LEU A 52 -15.97 -2.35 0.61
C LEU A 52 -17.04 -1.48 -0.06
N GLY A 53 -17.09 -1.44 -1.40
CA GLY A 53 -18.10 -0.71 -2.16
C GLY A 53 -18.07 0.80 -1.95
N LYS A 54 -17.00 1.33 -1.34
CA LYS A 54 -16.78 2.76 -1.24
C LYS A 54 -16.40 3.18 -2.65
N LYS A 55 -17.29 3.89 -3.32
CA LYS A 55 -17.14 4.25 -4.73
C LYS A 55 -15.82 5.00 -4.94
N LEU A 56 -14.83 4.35 -5.53
CA LEU A 56 -13.69 5.01 -6.17
C LEU A 56 -14.25 5.77 -7.38
N SER A 57 -14.45 7.06 -7.24
CA SER A 57 -14.61 7.98 -8.38
C SER A 57 -13.29 8.18 -9.13
N GLY A 58 -12.52 7.11 -9.35
CA GLY A 58 -11.13 7.22 -9.80
C GLY A 58 -10.52 5.89 -10.23
N CYS A 59 -11.30 4.96 -10.78
CA CYS A 59 -10.74 4.14 -11.84
C CYS A 59 -10.59 5.11 -13.01
N VAL A 60 -9.35 5.51 -13.35
CA VAL A 60 -9.09 6.31 -14.55
C VAL A 60 -9.66 5.53 -15.73
N GLU A 61 -10.84 5.97 -16.14
CA GLU A 61 -11.37 5.82 -17.48
C GLU A 61 -10.30 6.37 -18.42
N ASN A 62 -9.50 5.45 -18.97
CA ASN A 62 -8.77 5.70 -20.19
C ASN A 62 -9.84 5.89 -21.26
N GLN A 63 -10.27 7.14 -21.41
CA GLN A 63 -11.22 7.55 -22.42
C GLN A 63 -10.57 7.27 -23.79
N PRO A 64 -11.15 6.41 -24.65
CA PRO A 64 -10.68 6.29 -26.01
C PRO A 64 -10.98 7.61 -26.73
N TYR A 65 -10.04 7.99 -27.61
CA TYR A 65 -10.02 9.17 -28.47
C TYR A 65 -11.39 9.72 -28.90
#